data_AF-A0A7C4AJ52-F1
#
_entry.id   AF-A0A7C4AJ52-F1
#
_cell.length_a   1.000
_cell.length_b   1.000
_cell.length_c   1.000
_cell.angle_alpha   90.00
_cell.angle_beta   90.00
_cell.angle_gamma   90.00
#
_symmetry.space_group_name_H-M   'P 1'
#
loop_
_entity.id
_entity.type
_entity.pdbx_description
1 polymer ?
#
loop_
_entity_poly.entity_id
_entity_poly.type
_entity_poly.pdbx_seq_one_letter_code
_entity_poly.pdbx_strand_id
1 'polypeptide(L)'
;MEKVFSLSRGEILLWDNIEELKGLIEKINFLFENFPETFRETTELAQKVKKHILKIDPFIDVYAKKICPFCKNICCLNKNSRYEYDDLIYIMALREIFPLPYRALKEKEPCYLLTENGCMIPRYLRPLRCNWYFCKDLLKEMETAPARAFREFSNTFNEMLDVRQKMLDSFFRALTSLQSYV
;
A
#
# COMPACT_ATOMS: atom_id res chain seq x y z
N MET A 1 18.29 -11.75 -17.76
CA MET A 1 17.95 -12.58 -16.59
C MET A 1 18.57 -12.03 -15.31
N GLU A 2 19.89 -11.77 -15.25
CA GLU A 2 20.56 -11.26 -14.04
C GLU A 2 19.99 -9.95 -13.44
N LYS A 3 19.52 -8.99 -14.27
CA LYS A 3 18.98 -7.70 -13.79
C LYS A 3 17.54 -7.72 -13.22
N VAL A 4 16.81 -8.84 -13.36
CA VAL A 4 15.46 -9.01 -12.79
C VAL A 4 15.56 -9.29 -11.27
N PHE A 5 16.68 -9.85 -10.85
CA PHE A 5 16.86 -10.44 -9.53
C PHE A 5 17.54 -9.53 -8.50
N SER A 6 18.02 -8.34 -8.90
CA SER A 6 18.53 -7.33 -7.95
C SER A 6 17.37 -6.55 -7.32
N LEU A 7 16.59 -7.21 -6.47
CA LEU A 7 15.48 -6.62 -5.73
C LEU A 7 15.80 -6.69 -4.23
N SER A 8 16.03 -5.54 -3.60
CA SER A 8 16.33 -5.43 -2.16
C SER A 8 15.11 -4.92 -1.38
N ARG A 9 14.99 -5.33 -0.12
CA ARG A 9 14.05 -4.71 0.84
C ARG A 9 14.40 -3.24 1.06
N GLY A 10 13.39 -2.39 1.18
CA GLY A 10 13.55 -1.01 1.66
C GLY A 10 12.61 0.00 1.00
N GLU A 11 12.56 1.19 1.60
CA GLU A 11 11.90 2.38 1.06
C GLU A 11 12.68 2.89 -0.18
N ILE A 12 12.46 2.27 -1.35
CA ILE A 12 12.96 2.83 -2.61
C ILE A 12 11.97 3.88 -3.10
N LEU A 13 12.39 5.14 -3.04
CA LEU A 13 11.59 6.29 -3.41
C LEU A 13 11.84 6.63 -4.88
N LEU A 14 11.08 6.00 -5.79
CA LEU A 14 11.28 6.11 -7.25
C LEU A 14 10.40 7.17 -7.92
N TRP A 15 9.77 8.07 -7.16
CA TRP A 15 8.79 9.01 -7.72
C TRP A 15 9.42 10.18 -8.49
N ASP A 16 10.67 10.52 -8.22
CA ASP A 16 11.43 11.50 -8.99
C ASP A 16 12.04 10.87 -10.25
N ASN A 17 11.99 9.53 -10.35
CA ASN A 17 12.45 8.74 -11.49
C ASN A 17 11.36 7.78 -11.99
N ILE A 18 10.38 8.34 -12.72
CA ILE A 18 9.22 7.59 -13.21
C ILE A 18 9.58 6.39 -14.11
N GLU A 19 10.69 6.45 -14.84
CA GLU A 19 11.13 5.34 -15.69
C GLU A 19 11.68 4.17 -14.86
N GLU A 20 12.38 4.46 -13.75
CA GLU A 20 12.81 3.43 -12.81
C GLU A 20 11.61 2.81 -12.06
N LEU A 21 10.61 3.62 -11.70
CA LEU A 21 9.35 3.12 -11.12
C LEU A 21 8.65 2.15 -12.09
N LYS A 22 8.49 2.53 -13.36
CA LYS A 22 7.89 1.66 -14.39
C LYS A 22 8.69 0.37 -14.58
N GLY A 23 10.02 0.48 -14.70
CA GLY A 23 10.88 -0.69 -14.86
C GLY A 23 10.82 -1.64 -13.66
N LEU A 24 10.65 -1.11 -12.44
CA LEU A 24 10.43 -1.94 -11.26
C LEU A 24 9.07 -2.67 -11.32
N ILE A 25 8.01 -1.96 -11.69
CA ILE A 25 6.66 -2.54 -11.84
C ILE A 25 6.69 -3.68 -12.86
N GLU A 26 7.29 -3.46 -14.02
CA GLU A 26 7.42 -4.48 -15.07
C GLU A 26 8.16 -5.73 -14.55
N LYS A 27 9.26 -5.55 -13.80
CA LYS A 27 10.00 -6.68 -13.21
C LYS A 27 9.17 -7.46 -12.20
N ILE A 28 8.50 -6.78 -11.27
CA ILE A 28 7.66 -7.45 -10.26
C ILE A 28 6.49 -8.14 -10.94
N ASN A 29 5.84 -7.48 -11.90
CA ASN A 29 4.72 -8.04 -12.65
C ASN A 29 5.12 -9.31 -13.41
N PHE A 30 6.29 -9.30 -14.07
CA PHE A 30 6.85 -10.45 -14.76
C PHE A 30 7.01 -11.67 -13.83
N LEU A 31 7.45 -11.46 -12.59
CA LEU A 31 7.60 -12.55 -11.62
C LEU A 31 6.27 -13.23 -11.29
N PHE A 32 5.22 -12.44 -11.02
CA PHE A 32 3.90 -12.97 -10.74
C PHE A 32 3.24 -13.63 -11.96
N GLU A 33 3.53 -13.15 -13.18
CA GLU A 33 2.99 -13.72 -14.42
C GLU A 33 3.63 -15.05 -14.79
N ASN A 34 4.96 -15.14 -14.67
CA ASN A 34 5.72 -16.28 -15.19
C ASN A 34 5.98 -17.36 -14.14
N PHE A 35 5.89 -17.02 -12.85
CA PHE A 35 6.11 -17.96 -11.74
C PHE A 35 4.98 -17.94 -10.70
N PRO A 36 3.69 -18.05 -11.11
CA PRO A 36 2.55 -17.90 -10.21
C PRO A 36 2.59 -18.90 -9.03
N GLU A 37 2.98 -20.15 -9.29
CA GLU A 37 3.06 -21.17 -8.23
C GLU A 37 4.15 -20.89 -7.20
N THR A 38 5.27 -20.28 -7.64
CA THR A 38 6.37 -19.86 -6.77
C THR A 38 5.93 -18.74 -5.84
N PHE A 39 5.07 -17.84 -6.30
CA PHE A 39 4.57 -16.70 -5.54
C PHE A 39 3.15 -16.90 -4.96
N ARG A 40 2.62 -18.13 -4.97
CA ARG A 40 1.25 -18.44 -4.54
C ARG A 40 0.94 -17.96 -3.12
N GLU A 41 1.83 -18.26 -2.17
CA GLU A 41 1.69 -17.83 -0.75
C GLU A 41 1.61 -16.30 -0.65
N THR A 42 2.45 -15.59 -1.42
CA THR A 42 2.46 -14.12 -1.47
C THR A 42 1.11 -13.58 -1.94
N THR A 43 0.55 -14.15 -3.02
CA THR A 43 -0.76 -13.75 -3.54
C THR A 43 -1.89 -14.03 -2.54
N GLU A 44 -1.88 -15.18 -1.88
CA GLU A 44 -2.89 -15.50 -0.85
C GLU A 44 -2.83 -14.54 0.35
N LEU A 45 -1.61 -14.20 0.80
CA LEU A 45 -1.40 -13.23 1.88
C LEU A 45 -1.83 -11.81 1.44
N ALA A 46 -1.53 -11.40 0.20
CA ALA A 46 -1.99 -10.13 -0.34
C ALA A 46 -3.53 -10.03 -0.35
N GLN A 47 -4.23 -11.09 -0.75
CA GLN A 47 -5.69 -11.13 -0.70
C GLN A 47 -6.22 -11.02 0.74
N LYS A 48 -5.52 -11.59 1.73
CA LYS A 48 -5.86 -11.42 3.15
C LYS A 48 -5.66 -9.98 3.60
N VAL A 49 -4.55 -9.32 3.23
CA VAL A 49 -4.33 -7.87 3.50
C VAL A 49 -5.48 -7.04 2.92
N LYS A 50 -5.86 -7.28 1.66
CA LYS A 50 -7.00 -6.59 1.00
C LYS A 50 -8.28 -6.76 1.82
N LYS A 51 -8.59 -7.97 2.28
CA LYS A 51 -9.77 -8.24 3.13
C LYS A 51 -9.75 -7.45 4.43
N HIS A 52 -8.61 -7.38 5.12
CA HIS A 52 -8.49 -6.59 6.35
C HIS A 52 -8.66 -5.09 6.08
N ILE A 53 -8.05 -4.55 5.00
CA ILE A 53 -8.23 -3.14 4.63
C ILE A 53 -9.70 -2.84 4.35
N LEU A 54 -10.37 -3.67 3.56
CA LEU A 54 -11.80 -3.50 3.25
C LEU A 54 -12.67 -3.57 4.52
N LYS A 55 -12.27 -4.36 5.52
CA LYS A 55 -12.97 -4.45 6.80
C LYS A 55 -12.82 -3.18 7.65
N ILE A 56 -11.63 -2.56 7.67
CA ILE A 56 -11.39 -1.34 8.47
C ILE A 56 -11.79 -0.05 7.74
N ASP A 57 -11.90 -0.07 6.41
CA ASP A 57 -12.17 1.13 5.61
C ASP A 57 -13.44 1.89 6.05
N PRO A 58 -14.61 1.24 6.27
CA PRO A 58 -15.81 1.94 6.72
C PRO A 58 -15.62 2.65 8.07
N PHE A 59 -14.88 2.03 8.99
CA PHE A 59 -14.57 2.64 10.29
C PHE A 59 -13.77 3.92 10.08
N ILE A 60 -12.68 3.87 9.30
CA ILE A 60 -11.83 5.03 9.04
C ILE A 60 -12.62 6.12 8.32
N ASP A 61 -13.44 5.77 7.31
CA ASP A 61 -14.19 6.72 6.50
C ASP A 61 -15.21 7.53 7.33
N VAL A 62 -15.91 6.88 8.27
CA VAL A 62 -16.88 7.54 9.16
C VAL A 62 -16.24 8.70 9.94
N TYR A 63 -15.05 8.49 10.50
CA TYR A 63 -14.38 9.52 11.30
C TYR A 63 -13.58 10.50 10.43
N ALA A 64 -12.98 10.04 9.32
CA ALA A 64 -12.28 10.90 8.38
C ALA A 64 -13.23 11.95 7.77
N LYS A 65 -14.48 11.60 7.44
CA LYS A 65 -15.47 12.55 6.90
C LYS A 65 -15.82 13.70 7.87
N LYS A 66 -15.64 13.51 9.17
CA LYS A 66 -15.87 14.55 10.16
C LYS A 66 -14.69 15.52 10.32
N ILE A 67 -13.48 15.03 10.06
CA ILE A 67 -12.23 15.76 10.35
C ILE A 67 -11.59 16.33 9.08
N CYS A 68 -11.42 15.50 8.04
CA CYS A 68 -10.65 15.84 6.86
C CYS A 68 -11.18 17.07 6.08
N PRO A 69 -12.50 17.27 5.88
CA PRO A 69 -13.00 18.43 5.12
C PRO A 69 -12.67 19.79 5.74
N PHE A 70 -12.42 19.84 7.05
CA PHE A 70 -12.11 21.08 7.78
C PHE A 70 -10.61 21.21 8.11
N CYS A 71 -9.80 20.21 7.73
CA CYS A 71 -8.39 20.17 8.06
C CYS A 71 -7.58 21.08 7.12
N LYS A 72 -6.88 22.07 7.67
CA LYS A 72 -5.98 22.95 6.90
C LYS A 72 -4.69 22.25 6.44
N ASN A 73 -4.36 21.12 7.04
CA ASN A 73 -3.13 20.35 6.82
C ASN A 73 -3.45 18.89 6.45
N ILE A 74 -4.34 18.67 5.46
CA ILE A 74 -4.70 17.30 5.06
C ILE A 74 -3.45 16.49 4.71
N CYS A 75 -3.43 15.23 5.14
CA CYS A 75 -2.30 14.33 4.95
C CYS A 75 -1.92 14.17 3.46
N CYS A 76 -2.90 14.25 2.56
CA CYS A 76 -2.68 14.19 1.12
C CYS A 76 -1.84 15.34 0.55
N LEU A 77 -1.76 16.49 1.21
CA LEU A 77 -0.86 17.60 0.82
C LEU A 77 0.59 17.36 1.27
N ASN A 78 0.81 16.42 2.20
CA ASN A 78 2.10 16.19 2.86
C ASN A 78 2.68 14.80 2.55
N LYS A 79 2.72 14.39 1.27
CA LYS A 79 3.45 13.20 0.78
C LYS A 79 2.85 11.82 1.09
N ASN A 80 1.59 11.69 1.52
CA ASN A 80 1.08 10.39 2.02
C ASN A 80 0.68 9.34 0.96
N SER A 81 0.79 9.62 -0.33
CA SER A 81 0.25 8.75 -1.40
C SER A 81 1.31 8.20 -2.36
N ARG A 82 2.57 8.17 -1.97
CA ARG A 82 3.64 7.65 -2.83
C ARG A 82 3.75 6.16 -2.56
N TYR A 83 3.66 5.37 -3.62
CA TYR A 83 3.90 3.93 -3.52
C TYR A 83 5.36 3.71 -3.22
N GLU A 84 5.60 2.97 -2.16
CA GLU A 84 6.91 2.43 -1.85
C GLU A 84 7.05 1.05 -2.52
N TYR A 85 8.29 0.57 -2.60
CA TYR A 85 8.62 -0.73 -3.18
C TYR A 85 7.68 -1.86 -2.70
N ASP A 86 7.45 -1.94 -1.38
CA ASP A 86 6.61 -2.95 -0.76
C ASP A 86 5.13 -2.84 -1.17
N ASP A 87 4.65 -1.63 -1.48
CA ASP A 87 3.30 -1.45 -2.01
C ASP A 87 3.15 -2.01 -3.41
N LEU A 88 4.19 -1.89 -4.24
CA LEU A 88 4.18 -2.42 -5.60
C LEU A 88 4.12 -3.95 -5.58
N ILE A 89 4.85 -4.62 -4.67
CA ILE A 89 4.72 -6.07 -4.47
C ILE A 89 3.27 -6.44 -4.15
N TYR A 90 2.67 -5.75 -3.18
CA TYR A 90 1.29 -6.01 -2.77
C TYR A 90 0.29 -5.82 -3.93
N ILE A 91 0.38 -4.73 -4.69
CA ILE A 91 -0.57 -4.45 -5.79
C ILE A 91 -0.38 -5.45 -6.94
N MET A 92 0.86 -5.78 -7.30
CA MET A 92 1.14 -6.77 -8.34
C MET A 92 0.71 -8.18 -7.91
N ALA A 93 0.87 -8.54 -6.64
CA ALA A 93 0.37 -9.80 -6.10
C ALA A 93 -1.16 -9.91 -6.19
N LEU A 94 -1.88 -8.80 -6.09
CA LEU A 94 -3.34 -8.73 -6.28
C LEU A 94 -3.78 -8.78 -7.74
N ARG A 95 -2.86 -8.58 -8.71
CA ARG A 95 -3.15 -8.45 -10.14
C ARG A 95 -4.11 -7.28 -10.45
N GLU A 96 -4.06 -6.22 -9.66
CA GLU A 96 -4.93 -5.04 -9.79
C GLU A 96 -4.27 -3.95 -10.62
N ILE A 97 -5.09 -3.19 -11.36
CA ILE A 97 -4.64 -2.00 -12.06
C ILE A 97 -4.70 -0.82 -11.08
N PHE A 98 -3.67 0.00 -11.08
CA PHE A 98 -3.60 1.20 -10.25
C PHE A 98 -3.03 2.37 -11.06
N PRO A 99 -3.50 3.60 -10.79
CA PRO A 99 -3.02 4.78 -11.50
C PRO A 99 -1.57 5.10 -11.12
N LEU A 100 -0.72 5.22 -12.13
CA LEU A 100 0.63 5.77 -12.00
C LEU A 100 0.63 7.27 -12.29
N PRO A 101 1.54 8.05 -11.68
CA PRO A 101 1.70 9.45 -12.06
C PRO A 101 2.23 9.54 -13.50
N TYR A 102 1.69 10.47 -14.28
CA TYR A 102 2.07 10.68 -15.69
C TYR A 102 3.46 11.31 -15.86
N ARG A 103 4.06 11.80 -14.77
CA ARG A 103 5.37 12.45 -14.72
C ARG A 103 6.05 12.17 -13.39
N ALA A 104 7.34 12.46 -13.31
CA ALA A 104 8.07 12.53 -12.04
C ALA A 104 7.43 13.56 -11.09
N LEU A 105 7.28 13.17 -9.83
CA LEU A 105 6.72 14.01 -8.78
C LEU A 105 7.83 14.73 -8.01
N LYS A 106 7.74 16.05 -7.89
CA LYS A 106 8.61 16.89 -7.08
C LYS A 106 8.43 16.59 -5.61
N GLU A 107 9.49 16.82 -4.85
CA GLU A 107 9.41 16.76 -3.39
C GLU A 107 8.39 17.82 -2.90
N LYS A 108 7.41 17.40 -2.09
CA LYS A 108 6.35 18.25 -1.49
C LYS A 108 5.19 18.67 -2.40
N GLU A 109 5.11 18.16 -3.63
CA GLU A 109 3.85 18.35 -4.37
C GLU A 109 2.70 17.53 -3.75
N PRO A 110 1.45 18.01 -3.86
CA PRO A 110 0.27 17.26 -3.44
C PRO A 110 0.21 15.85 -4.02
N CYS A 111 -0.50 14.97 -3.33
CA CYS A 111 -0.88 13.65 -3.82
C CYS A 111 -1.53 13.76 -5.22
N TYR A 112 -0.98 13.05 -6.21
CA TYR A 112 -1.52 13.00 -7.58
C TYR A 112 -2.88 12.26 -7.69
N LEU A 113 -3.30 11.58 -6.62
CA LEU A 113 -4.58 10.87 -6.50
C LEU A 113 -5.64 11.69 -5.76
N LEU A 114 -5.30 12.90 -5.30
CA LEU A 114 -6.20 13.77 -4.57
C LEU A 114 -7.15 14.49 -5.54
N THR A 115 -8.44 14.43 -5.25
CA THR A 115 -9.50 15.18 -5.92
C THR A 115 -10.22 16.07 -4.91
N GLU A 116 -11.14 16.91 -5.38
CA GLU A 116 -12.03 17.69 -4.52
C GLU A 116 -12.87 16.83 -3.56
N ASN A 117 -13.15 15.58 -3.94
CA ASN A 117 -13.96 14.63 -3.16
C ASN A 117 -13.09 13.65 -2.34
N GLY A 118 -11.79 13.91 -2.21
CA GLY A 118 -10.83 13.01 -1.58
C GLY A 118 -10.07 12.14 -2.58
N CYS A 119 -9.60 10.98 -2.16
CA CYS A 119 -8.75 10.14 -3.01
C CYS A 119 -9.56 9.42 -4.10
N MET A 120 -9.11 9.45 -5.35
CA MET A 120 -9.79 8.83 -6.51
C MET A 120 -9.74 7.29 -6.54
N ILE A 121 -8.94 6.66 -5.68
CA ILE A 121 -8.82 5.19 -5.62
C ILE A 121 -9.36 4.62 -4.30
N PRO A 122 -9.85 3.37 -4.31
CA PRO A 122 -10.28 2.68 -3.10
C PRO A 122 -9.10 2.47 -2.14
N ARG A 123 -9.41 2.39 -0.84
CA ARG A 123 -8.38 2.34 0.21
C ARG A 123 -7.42 1.16 0.09
N TYR A 124 -7.90 0.01 -0.38
CA TYR A 124 -7.07 -1.19 -0.56
C TYR A 124 -6.04 -1.08 -1.69
N LEU A 125 -6.17 -0.09 -2.58
CA LEU A 125 -5.14 0.21 -3.59
C LEU A 125 -4.19 1.30 -3.13
N ARG A 126 -4.50 2.07 -2.07
CA ARG A 126 -3.63 3.15 -1.59
C ARG A 126 -2.36 2.58 -0.96
N PRO A 127 -1.24 3.34 -0.97
CA PRO A 127 -0.02 2.96 -0.26
C PRO A 127 -0.28 2.60 1.20
N LEU A 128 0.56 1.76 1.81
CA LEU A 128 0.44 1.39 3.22
C LEU A 128 0.41 2.63 4.13
N ARG A 129 1.17 3.67 3.79
CA ARG A 129 1.18 4.93 4.55
C ARG A 129 -0.21 5.57 4.67
N CYS A 130 -1.05 5.51 3.62
CA CYS A 130 -2.45 5.97 3.66
C CYS A 130 -3.36 5.12 4.57
N ASN A 131 -2.92 3.91 4.90
CA ASN A 131 -3.64 2.94 5.70
C ASN A 131 -3.15 2.91 7.15
N TRP A 132 -1.88 3.19 7.40
CA TRP A 132 -1.25 3.22 8.73
C TRP A 132 -1.32 4.59 9.40
N TYR A 133 -1.14 5.67 8.64
CA TYR A 133 -0.99 7.00 9.23
C TYR A 133 -2.35 7.62 9.57
N PHE A 134 -2.57 7.83 10.86
CA PHE A 134 -3.70 8.61 11.38
C PHE A 134 -3.16 9.86 12.08
N CYS A 135 -3.62 11.04 11.67
CA CYS A 135 -3.23 12.28 12.34
C CYS A 135 -3.85 12.36 13.75
N LYS A 136 -3.28 13.20 14.61
CA LYS A 136 -3.72 13.36 16.00
C LYS A 136 -5.22 13.67 16.13
N ASP A 137 -5.75 14.53 15.26
CA ASP A 137 -7.16 14.95 15.31
C ASP A 137 -8.09 13.80 14.89
N LEU A 138 -7.70 13.03 13.87
CA LEU A 138 -8.45 11.85 13.45
C LEU A 138 -8.41 10.76 14.52
N LEU A 139 -7.26 10.52 15.15
CA LEU A 139 -7.14 9.55 16.25
C LEU A 139 -8.05 9.91 17.42
N LYS A 140 -8.03 11.17 17.87
CA LYS A 140 -8.94 11.65 18.93
C LYS A 140 -10.41 11.44 18.59
N GLU A 141 -10.79 11.71 17.35
CA GLU A 141 -12.17 11.51 16.90
C GLU A 141 -12.52 10.00 16.82
N MET A 142 -11.60 9.15 16.36
CA MET A 142 -11.78 7.69 16.37
C MET A 142 -11.90 7.12 17.79
N GLU A 143 -11.22 7.69 18.78
CA GLU A 143 -11.32 7.29 20.19
C GLU A 143 -12.70 7.57 20.80
N THR A 144 -13.51 8.43 20.18
CA THR A 144 -14.92 8.64 20.59
C THR A 144 -15.85 7.50 20.17
N ALA A 145 -15.36 6.56 19.35
CA ALA A 145 -16.12 5.40 18.90
C ALA A 145 -16.60 4.53 20.08
N PRO A 146 -17.72 3.79 19.91
CA PRO A 146 -18.07 2.74 20.87
C PRO A 146 -16.89 1.80 21.09
N ALA A 147 -16.57 1.50 22.36
CA ALA A 147 -15.35 0.77 22.72
C ALA A 147 -15.20 -0.58 22.00
N ARG A 148 -16.32 -1.27 21.70
CA ARG A 148 -16.32 -2.50 20.91
C ARG A 148 -15.83 -2.27 19.47
N ALA A 149 -16.32 -1.23 18.81
CA ALA A 149 -15.97 -0.90 17.43
C ALA A 149 -14.49 -0.50 17.32
N PHE A 150 -14.00 0.33 18.25
CA PHE A 150 -12.59 0.72 18.28
C PHE A 150 -11.66 -0.49 18.50
N ARG A 151 -12.01 -1.42 19.41
CA ARG A 151 -11.26 -2.66 19.61
C ARG A 151 -11.25 -3.54 18.37
N GLU A 152 -12.38 -3.70 17.70
CA GLU A 152 -12.44 -4.48 16.46
C GLU A 152 -11.59 -3.87 15.35
N PHE A 153 -11.63 -2.55 15.19
CA PHE A 153 -10.74 -1.81 14.31
C PHE A 153 -9.29 -2.07 14.66
N SER A 154 -8.89 -1.86 15.91
CA SER A 154 -7.49 -2.01 16.36
C SER A 154 -6.96 -3.43 16.15
N ASN A 155 -7.76 -4.46 16.48
CA ASN A 155 -7.38 -5.86 16.25
C ASN A 155 -7.20 -6.15 14.76
N THR A 156 -8.19 -5.77 13.93
CA THR A 156 -8.14 -6.00 12.48
C THR A 156 -6.97 -5.23 11.85
N PHE A 157 -6.68 -4.02 12.34
CA PHE A 157 -5.56 -3.20 11.89
C PHE A 157 -4.21 -3.86 12.23
N ASN A 158 -4.03 -4.37 13.44
CA ASN A 158 -2.81 -5.08 13.82
C ASN A 158 -2.62 -6.38 13.02
N GLU A 159 -3.70 -7.14 12.79
CA GLU A 159 -3.68 -8.33 11.94
C GLU A 159 -3.30 -8.00 10.50
N MET A 160 -3.83 -6.92 9.93
CA MET A 160 -3.46 -6.45 8.58
C MET A 160 -1.96 -6.26 8.44
N LEU A 161 -1.32 -5.68 9.47
CA LEU A 161 0.10 -5.36 9.47
C LEU A 161 0.97 -6.60 9.58
N ASP A 162 0.61 -7.52 10.47
CA ASP A 162 1.27 -8.81 10.60
C ASP A 162 1.15 -9.64 9.31
N VAL A 163 -0.04 -9.72 8.72
CA VAL A 163 -0.27 -10.42 7.44
C VAL A 163 0.52 -9.77 6.31
N ARG A 164 0.61 -8.43 6.27
CA ARG A 164 1.41 -7.74 5.27
C ARG A 164 2.90 -8.03 5.43
N GLN A 165 3.42 -8.07 6.65
CA GLN A 165 4.82 -8.44 6.89
C GLN A 165 5.08 -9.87 6.40
N LYS A 166 4.20 -10.82 6.72
CA LYS A 166 4.28 -12.20 6.22
C LYS A 166 4.25 -12.27 4.69
N MET A 167 3.42 -11.44 4.05
CA MET A 167 3.34 -11.35 2.58
C MET A 167 4.68 -10.94 1.98
N LEU A 168 5.32 -9.90 2.52
CA LEU A 168 6.64 -9.46 2.06
C LEU A 168 7.70 -10.53 2.33
N ASP A 169 7.68 -11.16 3.50
CA ASP A 169 8.61 -12.25 3.83
C ASP A 169 8.47 -13.42 2.87
N SER A 170 7.25 -13.82 2.54
CA SER A 170 6.95 -14.83 1.51
C SER A 170 7.53 -14.46 0.15
N PHE A 171 7.31 -13.22 -0.31
CA PHE A 171 7.83 -12.75 -1.60
C PHE A 171 9.35 -12.88 -1.69
N PHE A 172 10.07 -12.40 -0.68
CA PHE A 172 11.53 -12.44 -0.70
C PHE A 172 12.09 -13.87 -0.55
N ARG A 173 11.45 -14.74 0.26
CA ARG A 173 11.83 -16.16 0.32
C ARG A 173 11.67 -16.84 -1.04
N ALA A 174 10.53 -16.60 -1.70
CA ALA A 174 10.24 -17.14 -3.03
C ALA A 174 11.24 -16.63 -4.08
N LEU A 175 11.59 -15.35 -4.03
CA LEU A 175 12.57 -14.73 -4.91
C LEU A 175 13.97 -15.35 -4.76
N THR A 176 14.47 -15.49 -3.52
CA THR A 176 15.76 -16.13 -3.25
C THR A 176 15.77 -17.60 -3.69
N SER A 177 14.66 -18.32 -3.49
CA SER A 177 14.53 -19.69 -3.96
C SER A 177 14.64 -19.76 -5.48
N LEU A 178 13.91 -18.90 -6.20
CA LEU A 178 13.93 -18.85 -7.67
C LEU A 178 15.33 -18.52 -8.23
N GLN A 179 16.06 -17.60 -7.59
CA GLN A 179 17.44 -17.26 -7.94
C GLN A 179 18.42 -18.43 -7.77
N SER A 180 18.09 -19.41 -6.93
CA SER A 180 18.94 -20.58 -6.71
C SER A 180 18.76 -21.67 -7.77
N TYR A 181 17.72 -21.56 -8.61
CA TYR A 181 17.40 -22.53 -9.67
C TYR A 181 17.66 -22.02 -11.10
N VAL A 182 17.96 -20.72 -11.26
CA VAL A 182 18.16 -20.02 -12.53
C VAL A 182 19.60 -19.54 -12.61
#